data_AF-A0A5E6NHX4-F1
#
_entry.id   AF-A0A5E6NHX4-F1
#
_cell.length_a   1.000
_cell.length_b   1.000
_cell.length_c   1.000
_cell.angle_alpha   90.00
_cell.angle_beta   90.00
_cell.angle_gamma   90.00
#
_symmetry.space_group_name_H-M   'P 1'
#
loop_
_entity.id
_entity.type
_entity.pdbx_description
1 polymer ?
#
loop_
_entity_poly.entity_id
_entity_poly.type
_entity_poly.pdbx_seq_one_letter_code
_entity_poly.pdbx_strand_id
1 'polypeptide(L)'
;MKIIKLFVIHILLLSSFQTFAEELRITTADVSTPENTDKTIELTLNQYNSSNYTRTFAILGGADANKFTLAGNKLTFIATAFEARSDATYRVNIKATVSSSFWFGKKRDD
;
A
#
# COMPACT_ATOMS: atom_id res chain seq x y z
N MET A 1 12.25 25.74 -4.01
CA MET A 1 12.06 24.33 -3.60
C MET A 1 11.05 23.70 -4.53
N LYS A 2 11.48 22.70 -5.31
CA LYS A 2 10.63 21.96 -6.24
C LYS A 2 9.71 21.00 -5.47
N ILE A 3 8.49 20.78 -5.95
CA ILE A 3 7.55 19.80 -5.39
C ILE A 3 7.61 18.53 -6.25
N ILE A 4 7.71 17.38 -5.59
CA ILE A 4 7.69 16.05 -6.17
C ILE A 4 6.29 15.47 -6.04
N LYS A 5 5.83 14.73 -7.07
CA LYS A 5 4.60 13.93 -7.03
C LYS A 5 4.93 12.45 -6.86
N LEU A 6 4.24 11.81 -5.92
CA LEU A 6 4.36 10.39 -5.61
C LEU A 6 3.06 9.70 -6.00
N PHE A 7 3.17 8.66 -6.82
CA PHE A 7 2.06 7.87 -7.32
C PHE A 7 2.17 6.43 -6.81
N VAL A 8 1.10 5.95 -6.20
CA VAL A 8 0.95 4.53 -5.84
C VAL A 8 0.09 3.87 -6.91
N ILE A 9 0.67 2.91 -7.62
CA ILE A 9 -0.05 2.11 -8.61
C ILE A 9 -0.59 0.87 -7.90
N HIS A 10 -1.89 0.68 -8.03
CA HIS A 10 -2.64 -0.34 -7.29
C HIS A 10 -2.66 -1.67 -8.04
N ILE A 11 -2.14 -2.73 -7.41
CA ILE A 11 -2.25 -4.10 -7.89
C ILE A 11 -2.92 -4.96 -6.82
N LEU A 12 -3.93 -5.72 -7.20
CA LEU A 12 -4.83 -6.41 -6.28
C LEU A 12 -4.73 -7.91 -6.49
N LEU A 13 -4.74 -8.67 -5.39
CA LEU A 13 -4.94 -10.11 -5.46
C LEU A 13 -6.06 -10.52 -4.51
N LEU A 14 -7.10 -11.07 -5.12
CA LEU A 14 -8.26 -11.58 -4.42
C LEU A 14 -7.89 -12.84 -3.61
N SER A 15 -8.42 -12.93 -2.39
CA SER A 15 -8.49 -14.21 -1.68
C SER A 15 -9.53 -15.13 -2.37
N SER A 16 -9.43 -16.43 -2.17
CA SER A 16 -10.15 -17.48 -2.93
C SER A 16 -11.68 -17.54 -2.76
N PHE A 17 -12.32 -16.49 -2.25
CA PHE A 17 -13.79 -16.37 -2.18
C PHE A 17 -14.20 -14.94 -2.53
N GLN A 18 -14.39 -14.63 -3.82
CA GLN A 18 -15.00 -13.35 -4.20
C GLN A 18 -16.37 -13.56 -4.85
N THR A 19 -17.41 -13.24 -4.08
CA THR A 19 -18.73 -12.85 -4.59
C THR A 19 -18.68 -11.38 -5.03
N PHE A 20 -19.52 -10.99 -5.99
CA PHE A 20 -19.68 -9.68 -6.65
C PHE A 20 -19.91 -8.44 -5.73
N ALA A 21 -19.11 -8.25 -4.70
CA ALA A 21 -18.97 -7.00 -3.95
C ALA A 21 -17.78 -6.21 -4.52
N GLU A 22 -17.79 -4.88 -4.34
CA GLU A 22 -16.74 -3.97 -4.86
C GLU A 22 -15.35 -4.60 -4.82
N GLU A 23 -14.64 -4.51 -5.94
CA GLU A 23 -13.26 -4.98 -6.03
C GLU A 23 -12.44 -4.32 -4.91
N LEU A 24 -11.75 -5.14 -4.12
CA LEU A 24 -10.84 -4.65 -3.08
C LEU A 24 -9.84 -3.72 -3.76
N ARG A 25 -9.68 -2.47 -3.32
CA ARG A 25 -8.74 -1.50 -3.89
C ARG A 25 -8.01 -0.73 -2.80
N ILE A 26 -6.75 -0.39 -3.06
CA ILE A 26 -6.05 0.62 -2.26
C ILE A 26 -6.63 1.99 -2.66
N THR A 27 -7.00 2.79 -1.67
CA THR A 27 -7.67 4.10 -1.84
C THR A 27 -6.79 5.27 -1.46
N THR A 28 -5.51 5.03 -1.18
CA THR A 28 -4.54 6.08 -0.88
C THR A 28 -4.41 7.01 -2.08
N ALA A 29 -4.67 8.29 -1.84
CA ALA A 29 -4.54 9.32 -2.86
C ALA A 29 -3.06 9.57 -3.20
N ASP A 30 -2.83 10.11 -4.39
CA ASP A 30 -1.52 10.63 -4.76
C ASP A 30 -1.09 11.73 -3.80
N VAL A 31 0.19 11.76 -3.47
CA VAL A 31 0.73 12.76 -2.55
C VAL A 31 1.83 13.55 -3.21
N SER A 32 2.03 14.77 -2.70
CA SER A 32 3.18 15.59 -3.04
C SER A 32 4.04 15.83 -1.81
N THR A 33 5.32 16.10 -2.05
CA THR A 33 6.29 16.45 -1.01
C THR A 33 7.32 17.42 -1.58
N PRO A 34 7.87 18.35 -0.78
CA PRO A 34 9.05 19.09 -1.19
C PRO A 34 10.21 18.15 -1.56
N GLU A 35 11.05 18.61 -2.48
CA GLU A 35 12.28 17.88 -2.81
C GLU A 35 13.17 17.64 -1.59
N ASN A 36 13.93 16.54 -1.63
CA ASN A 36 14.85 16.13 -0.55
C ASN A 36 14.19 16.02 0.83
N THR A 37 12.90 15.67 0.87
CA THR A 37 12.13 15.51 2.11
C THR A 37 11.49 14.13 2.14
N ASP A 38 11.69 13.39 3.24
CA ASP A 38 11.05 12.11 3.45
C ASP A 38 9.53 12.29 3.48
N LYS A 39 8.81 11.36 2.86
CA LYS A 39 7.34 11.38 2.90
C LYS A 39 6.82 9.98 3.20
N THR A 40 6.22 9.84 4.38
CA THR A 40 5.49 8.64 4.74
C THR A 40 4.01 8.82 4.42
N ILE A 41 3.42 7.82 3.78
CA ILE A 41 1.99 7.72 3.51
C ILE A 41 1.43 6.43 4.11
N GLU A 42 0.19 6.51 4.57
CA GLU A 42 -0.53 5.34 5.06
C GLU A 42 -1.33 4.71 3.92
N LEU A 43 -1.16 3.41 3.77
CA LEU A 43 -1.87 2.59 2.79
C LEU A 43 -3.22 2.16 3.38
N THR A 44 -4.29 2.54 2.69
CA THR A 44 -5.67 2.28 3.10
C THR A 44 -6.39 1.49 2.02
N LEU A 45 -7.29 0.61 2.43
CA LEU A 45 -8.16 -0.17 1.55
C LEU A 45 -9.58 0.40 1.61
N ASN A 46 -10.36 0.27 0.52
CA ASN A 46 -11.78 0.63 0.52
C ASN A 46 -12.62 -0.23 1.49
N GLN A 47 -12.15 -1.43 1.82
CA GLN A 47 -12.84 -2.40 2.66
C GLN A 47 -11.85 -3.20 3.53
N TYR A 48 -12.36 -3.98 4.48
CA TYR A 48 -11.57 -4.80 5.41
C TYR A 48 -10.60 -4.01 6.31
N ASN A 49 -10.98 -2.78 6.64
CA ASN A 49 -10.28 -1.82 7.48
C ASN A 49 -10.52 -2.02 8.99
N SER A 50 -11.32 -3.02 9.40
CA SER A 50 -11.50 -3.40 10.81
C SER A 50 -10.44 -4.39 11.32
N SER A 51 -10.35 -4.58 12.64
CA SER A 51 -9.36 -5.46 13.28
C SER A 51 -9.62 -6.96 13.08
N ASN A 52 -10.78 -7.35 12.55
CA ASN A 52 -11.12 -8.75 12.25
C ASN A 52 -10.36 -9.29 11.02
N TYR A 53 -9.73 -8.40 10.27
CA TYR A 53 -8.99 -8.70 9.06
C TYR A 53 -7.52 -8.35 9.27
N THR A 54 -6.65 -9.30 8.91
CA THR A 54 -5.22 -9.04 8.81
C THR A 54 -4.94 -8.49 7.43
N ARG A 55 -4.27 -7.33 7.38
CA ARG A 55 -3.88 -6.65 6.14
C ARG A 55 -2.37 -6.69 6.02
N THR A 56 -1.89 -7.14 4.88
CA THR A 56 -0.46 -7.14 4.54
C THR A 56 -0.26 -6.40 3.23
N PHE A 57 0.82 -5.62 3.17
CA PHE A 57 1.20 -4.87 1.98
C PHE A 57 2.59 -5.31 1.54
N ALA A 58 2.83 -5.32 0.23
CA ALA A 58 4.14 -5.63 -0.34
C ALA A 58 4.43 -4.74 -1.55
N ILE A 59 5.67 -4.26 -1.66
CA ILE A 59 6.16 -3.62 -2.88
C ILE A 59 6.40 -4.73 -3.91
N LEU A 60 5.68 -4.70 -5.04
CA LEU A 60 5.87 -5.65 -6.14
C LEU A 60 6.96 -5.22 -7.12
N GLY A 61 7.34 -3.95 -7.09
CA GLY A 61 8.23 -3.33 -8.06
C GLY A 61 7.68 -1.99 -8.53
N GLY A 62 7.97 -1.64 -9.78
CA GLY A 62 7.71 -0.32 -10.35
C GLY A 62 9.01 0.42 -10.67
N ALA A 63 8.92 1.44 -11.50
CA ALA A 63 10.10 2.16 -12.02
C ALA A 63 10.96 2.80 -10.93
N ASP A 64 10.36 3.13 -9.79
CA ASP A 64 11.00 3.82 -8.67
C ASP A 64 10.93 3.01 -7.37
N ALA A 65 10.64 1.71 -7.42
CA ALA A 65 10.35 0.89 -6.24
C ALA A 65 11.47 0.91 -5.18
N ASN A 66 12.73 0.96 -5.61
CA ASN A 66 13.91 1.04 -4.75
C ASN A 66 14.03 2.37 -3.98
N LYS A 67 13.18 3.36 -4.30
CA LYS A 67 13.12 4.67 -3.64
C LYS A 67 12.08 4.71 -2.53
N PHE A 68 11.38 3.60 -2.32
CA PHE A 68 10.38 3.45 -1.28
C PHE A 68 10.75 2.33 -0.31
N THR A 69 10.41 2.52 0.96
CA THR A 69 10.40 1.48 1.99
C THR A 69 8.99 1.24 2.48
N LEU A 70 8.71 0.03 2.97
CA LEU A 70 7.40 -0.35 3.47
C LEU A 70 7.53 -1.00 4.83
N ALA A 71 6.83 -0.45 5.83
CA ALA A 71 6.74 -0.99 7.18
C ALA A 71 5.27 -1.09 7.60
N GLY A 72 4.73 -2.32 7.64
CA GLY A 72 3.31 -2.54 7.87
C GLY A 72 2.46 -1.92 6.75
N ASN A 73 1.64 -0.92 7.08
CA ASN A 73 0.87 -0.13 6.12
C ASN A 73 1.48 1.24 5.82
N LYS A 74 2.70 1.52 6.29
CA LYS A 74 3.39 2.80 6.05
C LYS A 74 4.38 2.66 4.91
N LEU A 75 4.08 3.33 3.80
CA LEU A 75 4.97 3.45 2.65
C LEU A 75 5.75 4.76 2.75
N THR A 76 7.08 4.71 2.74
CA THR A 76 7.92 5.89 2.90
C THR A 76 8.77 6.10 1.66
N PHE A 77 8.66 7.30 1.06
CA PHE A 77 9.61 7.78 0.07
C PHE A 77 10.83 8.36 0.78
N ILE A 78 12.03 7.91 0.36
CA ILE A 78 13.29 8.34 0.95
C ILE A 78 13.79 9.61 0.25
N ALA A 79 14.05 10.67 1.02
CA ALA A 79 14.53 11.98 0.57
C ALA A 79 15.74 11.88 -0.34
N THR A 80 16.72 11.06 0.04
CA THR A 80 17.99 10.87 -0.68
C THR A 80 17.82 10.14 -2.01
N ALA A 81 16.64 9.60 -2.31
CA ALA A 81 16.34 8.95 -3.56
C ALA A 81 15.80 9.92 -4.63
N PHE A 82 15.79 11.23 -4.34
CA PHE A 82 15.42 12.23 -5.32
C PHE A 82 16.48 12.35 -6.42
N GLU A 83 16.04 12.01 -7.64
CA GLU A 83 16.75 12.25 -8.89
C GLU A 83 16.17 13.49 -9.58
N ALA A 84 17.03 14.27 -10.24
CA ALA A 84 16.60 15.37 -11.07
C ALA A 84 15.79 14.86 -12.28
N ARG A 85 14.46 15.03 -12.26
CA ARG A 85 13.56 14.65 -13.36
C ARG A 85 12.75 15.85 -13.87
N SER A 86 12.42 15.85 -15.16
CA SER A 86 11.59 16.88 -15.79
C SER A 86 10.16 16.86 -15.25
N ASP A 87 9.58 15.66 -15.06
CA ASP A 87 8.21 15.43 -14.60
C ASP A 87 8.06 15.29 -13.07
N ALA A 88 9.17 15.19 -12.34
CA ALA A 88 9.25 15.05 -10.88
C ALA A 88 8.23 14.04 -10.30
N THR A 89 7.98 12.95 -11.03
CA THR A 89 6.98 11.94 -10.69
C THR A 89 7.65 10.61 -10.39
N TYR A 90 7.24 9.97 -9.30
CA TYR A 90 7.78 8.70 -8.82
C TYR A 90 6.67 7.67 -8.68
N ARG A 91 6.91 6.44 -9.14
CA ARG A 91 5.89 5.39 -9.22
C ARG A 91 6.32 4.09 -8.56
N VAL A 92 5.42 3.51 -7.77
CA VAL A 92 5.61 2.21 -7.13
C VAL A 92 4.35 1.37 -7.21
N ASN A 93 4.50 0.08 -7.45
CA ASN A 93 3.42 -0.88 -7.50
C ASN A 93 3.29 -1.58 -6.14
N ILE A 94 2.12 -1.48 -5.52
CA ILE A 94 1.86 -2.09 -4.21
C ILE A 94 0.79 -3.18 -4.35
N LYS A 95 1.06 -4.32 -3.72
CA LYS A 95 0.08 -5.39 -3.48
C LYS A 95 -0.49 -5.25 -2.09
N ALA A 96 -1.81 -5.37 -1.98
CA ALA A 96 -2.49 -5.62 -0.73
C ALA A 96 -2.97 -7.07 -0.66
N THR A 97 -2.92 -7.67 0.51
CA THR A 97 -3.48 -9.00 0.79
C THR A 97 -4.21 -8.97 2.12
N VAL A 98 -5.43 -9.50 2.10
CA VAL A 98 -6.32 -9.54 3.25
C VAL A 98 -6.61 -10.99 3.60
N SER A 99 -6.47 -11.33 4.88
CA SER A 99 -6.91 -12.61 5.42
C SER A 99 -7.87 -12.39 6.58
N SER A 100 -8.95 -13.16 6.61
CA SER A 100 -9.83 -13.22 7.78
C SER A 100 -9.22 -14.14 8.83
N SER A 101 -9.25 -13.70 10.08
CA SER A 101 -8.90 -14.56 11.21
C SER A 101 -10.09 -15.48 11.48
N PHE A 102 -10.30 -16.51 10.66
CA PHE A 102 -11.37 -17.47 10.90
C PHE A 102 -10.94 -18.42 12.02
N TRP A 103 -11.43 -18.15 13.24
CA TRP A 103 -11.16 -18.96 14.42
C TRP A 103 -11.94 -20.28 14.29
N PHE A 104 -11.28 -21.34 13.83
CA PHE A 104 -11.84 -22.69 13.90
C PHE A 104 -11.92 -23.10 15.37
N GLY A 105 -13.16 -23.27 15.85
CA GLY A 105 -13.50 -23.38 17.27
C GLY A 105 -12.70 -24.42 18.06
N LYS A 106 -12.35 -24.04 19.29
CA LYS A 106 -12.17 -25.00 20.38
C LYS A 106 -13.52 -25.67 20.62
N LYS A 107 -13.66 -26.93 20.21
CA LYS A 107 -14.75 -27.78 20.69
C LYS A 107 -14.62 -27.81 22.21
N ARG A 108 -15.69 -27.38 22.89
CA ARG A 108 -15.91 -27.79 24.28
C ARG A 108 -16.39 -29.24 24.17
N ASP A 109 -15.43 -30.14 24.16
CA ASP A 109 -15.57 -31.38 24.91
C ASP A 109 -15.47 -30.86 26.37
N ASP A 110 -16.58 -30.76 27.12
CA ASP A 110 -17.08 -31.74 28.10
C ASP A 110 -18.53 -31.38 28.49
#